data_AF-A0A3N7H7R9-F1
#
_entry.id   AF-A0A3N7H7R9-F1
#
_cell.length_a   1.000
_cell.length_b   1.000
_cell.length_c   1.000
_cell.angle_alpha   90.00
_cell.angle_beta   90.00
_cell.angle_gamma   90.00
#
_symmetry.space_group_name_H-M   'P 1'
#
loop_
_entity.id
_entity.type
_entity.pdbx_description
1 polymer ?
#
loop_
_entity_poly.entity_id
_entity_poly.type
_entity_poly.pdbx_seq_one_letter_code
_entity_poly.pdbx_strand_id
1 'polypeptide(L)'
;MNRYSTCTDAELTDLLRKGDGAAFAEIYQRYSPVLYRHAYNKLRDKEEVRDLIQELFINLWDRRQDIVLASSLSSYLYGAVRNRVINVFAHQKVEERYLASLVDFVEADQVTADQWVRERELRAQIERAVASLPRKMREVFELSRIEHLNHKEIAERLDISDQTVNKQVKNALRILRSKLGAFLFSFWGIF
;
A
#
# COMPACT_ATOMS: atom_id res chain seq x y z
N MET A 1 21.14 -24.05 8.40
CA MET A 1 20.89 -22.64 8.06
C MET A 1 21.11 -22.48 6.56
N ASN A 2 20.09 -22.05 5.83
CA ASN A 2 20.18 -21.85 4.39
C ASN A 2 20.96 -20.55 4.12
N ARG A 3 22.00 -20.54 3.28
CA ARG A 3 22.85 -19.34 3.05
C ARG A 3 22.05 -18.10 2.62
N TYR A 4 20.89 -18.31 2.01
CA TYR A 4 19.99 -17.26 1.54
C TYR A 4 19.32 -16.51 2.70
N SER A 5 19.17 -17.10 3.89
CA SER A 5 18.51 -16.46 5.03
C SER A 5 19.31 -15.30 5.64
N THR A 6 20.60 -15.21 5.32
CA THR A 6 21.48 -14.10 5.73
C THR A 6 21.71 -13.08 4.62
N CYS A 7 21.30 -13.37 3.38
CA CYS A 7 21.44 -12.44 2.26
C CYS A 7 20.50 -11.24 2.43
N THR A 8 21.00 -10.08 2.01
CA THR A 8 20.24 -8.85 1.89
C THR A 8 19.23 -8.94 0.74
N ASP A 9 18.22 -8.07 0.74
CA ASP A 9 17.24 -7.99 -0.34
C ASP A 9 17.89 -7.70 -1.70
N ALA A 10 18.96 -6.90 -1.73
CA ALA A 10 19.68 -6.59 -2.96
C ALA A 10 20.34 -7.84 -3.53
N GLU A 11 21.05 -8.61 -2.70
CA GLU A 11 21.68 -9.87 -3.11
C GLU A 11 20.65 -10.91 -3.55
N LEU A 12 19.54 -11.04 -2.81
CA LEU A 12 18.45 -11.94 -3.20
C LEU A 12 17.80 -11.53 -4.52
N THR A 13 17.65 -10.23 -4.77
CA THR A 13 17.15 -9.72 -6.05
C THR A 13 18.10 -10.09 -7.18
N ASP A 14 19.40 -9.85 -7.03
CA ASP A 14 20.38 -10.17 -8.07
C ASP A 14 20.40 -11.68 -8.39
N LEU A 15 20.26 -12.53 -7.38
CA LEU A 15 20.14 -13.98 -7.55
C LEU A 15 18.82 -14.36 -8.23
N LEU A 16 17.70 -13.73 -7.84
CA LEU A 16 16.40 -13.90 -8.47
C LEU A 16 16.45 -13.56 -9.97
N ARG A 17 17.10 -12.45 -10.36
CA ARG A 17 17.25 -12.04 -11.77
C ARG A 17 18.00 -13.09 -12.60
N LYS A 18 18.93 -13.82 -11.97
CA LYS A 18 19.67 -14.93 -12.58
C LYS A 18 18.88 -16.24 -12.62
N GLY A 19 17.65 -16.25 -12.13
CA GLY A 19 16.78 -17.44 -12.09
C GLY A 19 17.07 -18.38 -10.93
N ASP A 20 17.70 -17.92 -9.85
CA ASP A 20 17.93 -18.74 -8.67
C ASP A 20 16.61 -18.98 -7.92
N GLY A 21 16.09 -20.21 -8.02
CA GLY A 21 14.85 -20.62 -7.36
C GLY A 21 14.93 -20.63 -5.83
N ALA A 22 16.13 -20.83 -5.26
CA ALA A 22 16.30 -20.78 -3.81
C ALA A 22 16.26 -19.34 -3.29
N ALA A 23 16.76 -18.37 -4.06
CA ALA A 23 16.58 -16.96 -3.75
C ALA A 23 15.10 -16.55 -3.80
N PHE A 24 14.36 -17.02 -4.80
CA PHE A 24 12.90 -16.82 -4.88
C PHE A 24 12.17 -17.43 -3.68
N ALA A 25 12.49 -18.67 -3.30
CA ALA A 25 11.88 -19.33 -2.15
C ALA A 25 12.13 -18.56 -0.84
N GLU A 26 13.34 -18.03 -0.65
CA GLU A 26 13.66 -17.20 0.51
C GLU A 26 12.86 -15.88 0.49
N ILE A 27 12.79 -15.20 -0.66
CA ILE A 27 11.97 -13.98 -0.83
C ILE A 27 10.50 -14.29 -0.50
N TYR A 28 9.95 -15.39 -1.02
CA TYR A 28 8.60 -15.82 -0.73
C TYR A 28 8.39 -16.05 0.77
N GLN A 29 9.30 -16.79 1.42
CA GLN A 29 9.22 -17.10 2.85
C GLN A 29 9.26 -15.83 3.72
N ARG A 30 10.10 -14.85 3.37
CA ARG A 30 10.23 -13.58 4.10
C ARG A 30 8.99 -12.69 3.93
N TYR A 31 8.48 -12.58 2.70
CA TYR A 31 7.53 -11.53 2.35
C TYR A 31 6.08 -12.00 2.30
N SER A 32 5.80 -13.26 1.93
CA SER A 32 4.42 -13.77 1.82
C SER A 32 3.59 -13.58 3.10
N PRO A 33 4.06 -13.94 4.32
CA PRO A 33 3.25 -13.80 5.52
C PRO A 33 2.92 -12.34 5.89
N VAL A 34 3.88 -11.43 5.69
CA VAL A 34 3.71 -10.01 6.04
C VAL A 34 2.83 -9.29 5.02
N LEU A 35 2.95 -9.62 3.74
CA LEU A 35 2.11 -9.10 2.67
C LEU A 35 0.68 -9.63 2.76
N TYR A 36 0.51 -10.93 3.05
CA TYR A 36 -0.80 -11.54 3.29
C TYR A 36 -1.53 -10.80 4.42
N ARG A 37 -0.87 -10.61 5.56
CA ARG A 37 -1.46 -9.87 6.70
C ARG A 37 -1.83 -8.45 6.31
N HIS A 38 -0.98 -7.78 5.51
CA HIS A 38 -1.24 -6.42 5.05
C HIS A 38 -2.48 -6.34 4.15
N ALA A 39 -2.59 -7.22 3.16
CA ALA A 39 -3.74 -7.29 2.24
C ALA A 39 -5.02 -7.73 2.95
N TYR A 40 -4.96 -8.75 3.82
CA TYR A 40 -6.11 -9.25 4.57
C TYR A 40 -6.73 -8.20 5.50
N ASN A 41 -5.90 -7.36 6.11
CA ASN A 41 -6.40 -6.26 6.93
C ASN A 41 -7.26 -5.26 6.15
N LYS A 42 -7.08 -5.18 4.81
CA LYS A 42 -7.82 -4.30 3.90
C LYS A 42 -9.01 -4.99 3.26
N LEU A 43 -8.77 -6.13 2.61
CA LEU A 43 -9.78 -6.82 1.80
C LEU A 43 -10.76 -7.64 2.66
N ARG A 44 -10.32 -8.13 3.83
CA ARG A 44 -11.10 -9.00 4.73
C ARG A 44 -11.64 -10.30 4.09
N ASP A 45 -11.21 -10.59 2.87
CA ASP A 45 -11.48 -11.83 2.15
C ASP A 45 -10.21 -12.69 2.12
N LYS A 46 -10.31 -13.94 2.55
CA LYS A 46 -9.15 -14.84 2.62
C LYS A 46 -8.75 -15.41 1.26
N GLU A 47 -9.71 -15.63 0.38
CA GLU A 47 -9.50 -16.21 -0.95
C GLU A 47 -8.90 -15.14 -1.85
N GLU A 48 -9.50 -13.95 -1.91
CA GLU A 48 -8.97 -12.81 -2.69
C GLU A 48 -7.53 -12.46 -2.29
N VAL A 49 -7.22 -12.50 -1.00
CA VAL A 49 -5.86 -12.23 -0.52
C VAL A 49 -4.90 -13.36 -0.89
N ARG A 50 -5.34 -14.62 -0.87
CA ARG A 50 -4.50 -15.75 -1.25
C ARG A 50 -4.14 -15.65 -2.73
N ASP A 51 -5.12 -15.37 -3.57
CA ASP A 51 -4.96 -15.22 -5.01
C ASP A 51 -4.06 -14.02 -5.33
N LEU A 52 -4.28 -12.88 -4.67
CA LEU A 52 -3.43 -11.70 -4.80
C LEU A 52 -1.96 -12.01 -4.50
N ILE A 53 -1.69 -12.72 -3.38
CA ILE A 53 -0.32 -13.07 -3.00
C ILE A 53 0.28 -14.06 -4.01
N GLN A 54 -0.49 -15.05 -4.43
CA GLN A 54 -0.04 -16.02 -5.42
C GLN A 54 0.30 -15.35 -6.76
N GLU A 55 -0.61 -14.53 -7.31
CA GLU A 55 -0.41 -13.76 -8.53
C GLU A 55 0.83 -12.85 -8.42
N LEU A 56 1.02 -12.18 -7.29
CA LEU A 56 2.18 -11.31 -7.07
C LEU A 56 3.49 -12.08 -7.24
N PHE A 57 3.61 -13.24 -6.59
CA PHE A 57 4.85 -14.01 -6.63
C PHE A 57 5.05 -14.75 -7.95
N ILE A 58 3.97 -15.17 -8.63
CA ILE A 58 4.04 -15.68 -10.01
C ILE A 58 4.58 -14.58 -10.94
N ASN A 59 3.99 -13.39 -10.90
CA ASN A 59 4.44 -12.25 -11.70
C ASN A 59 5.89 -11.86 -11.39
N LEU A 60 6.29 -11.91 -10.12
CA LEU A 60 7.66 -11.66 -9.70
C LEU A 60 8.64 -12.65 -10.35
N TRP A 61 8.29 -13.94 -10.36
CA TRP A 61 9.11 -14.96 -10.98
C TRP A 61 9.14 -14.82 -12.51
N ASP A 62 8.00 -14.64 -13.15
CA ASP A 62 7.91 -14.57 -14.61
C ASP A 62 8.68 -13.37 -15.16
N ARG A 63 8.56 -12.22 -14.49
CA ARG A 63 9.23 -10.98 -14.90
C ARG A 63 10.62 -10.80 -14.29
N ARG A 64 11.16 -11.82 -13.59
CA ARG A 64 12.39 -11.70 -12.79
C ARG A 64 13.57 -11.05 -13.52
N GLN A 65 13.72 -11.26 -14.82
CA GLN A 65 14.83 -10.70 -15.60
C GLN A 65 14.66 -9.19 -15.86
N ASP A 66 13.42 -8.75 -15.99
CA ASP A 66 13.01 -7.39 -16.36
C ASP A 66 12.75 -6.49 -15.15
N ILE A 67 12.85 -7.03 -13.93
CA ILE A 67 12.66 -6.23 -12.71
C ILE A 67 13.76 -5.17 -12.64
N VAL A 68 13.37 -3.93 -12.88
CA VAL A 68 14.17 -2.75 -12.57
C VAL A 68 13.68 -2.21 -11.24
N LEU A 69 14.43 -2.51 -10.19
CA LEU A 69 14.18 -1.96 -8.87
C LEU A 69 14.59 -0.48 -8.82
N ALA A 70 13.64 0.43 -9.03
CA ALA A 70 13.84 1.87 -8.76
C ALA A 70 14.02 2.16 -7.25
N SER A 71 13.60 1.23 -6.39
CA SER A 71 13.65 1.27 -4.92
C SER A 71 13.96 -0.12 -4.35
N SER A 72 13.88 -0.33 -3.04
CA SER A 72 14.10 -1.66 -2.43
C SER A 72 13.06 -2.72 -2.86
N LEU A 73 13.42 -4.01 -2.77
CA LEU A 73 12.53 -5.14 -3.06
C LEU A 73 11.26 -5.10 -2.23
N SER A 74 11.38 -4.78 -0.94
CA SER A 74 10.22 -4.61 -0.05
C SER A 74 9.27 -3.53 -0.57
N SER A 75 9.78 -2.34 -0.94
CA SER A 75 8.98 -1.25 -1.51
C SER A 75 8.24 -1.67 -2.78
N TYR A 76 8.90 -2.43 -3.66
CA TYR A 76 8.27 -2.96 -4.87
C TYR A 76 7.10 -3.90 -4.55
N LEU A 77 7.32 -4.87 -3.64
CA LEU A 77 6.31 -5.85 -3.27
C LEU A 77 5.11 -5.22 -2.56
N TYR A 78 5.36 -4.32 -1.60
CA TYR A 78 4.28 -3.58 -0.93
C TYR A 78 3.51 -2.68 -1.90
N GLY A 79 4.20 -2.03 -2.84
CA GLY A 79 3.59 -1.22 -3.89
C GLY A 79 2.65 -2.04 -4.78
N ALA A 80 3.08 -3.24 -5.19
CA ALA A 80 2.26 -4.13 -6.02
C ALA A 80 0.99 -4.61 -5.27
N VAL A 81 1.12 -5.02 -4.00
CA VAL A 81 -0.04 -5.37 -3.16
C VAL A 81 -0.99 -4.20 -3.02
N ARG A 82 -0.47 -3.00 -2.72
CA ARG A 82 -1.28 -1.78 -2.59
C ARG A 82 -2.05 -1.48 -3.86
N ASN A 83 -1.40 -1.53 -5.02
CA ASN A 83 -2.06 -1.28 -6.31
C ASN A 83 -3.16 -2.30 -6.58
N ARG A 84 -2.92 -3.58 -6.29
CA ARG A 84 -3.95 -4.62 -6.45
C ARG A 84 -5.13 -4.39 -5.52
N VAL A 85 -4.90 -4.04 -4.26
CA VAL A 85 -5.98 -3.70 -3.32
C VAL A 85 -6.79 -2.47 -3.79
N ILE A 86 -6.13 -1.43 -4.31
CA ILE A 86 -6.81 -0.27 -4.89
C ILE A 86 -7.67 -0.69 -6.08
N ASN A 87 -7.16 -1.56 -6.95
CA ASN A 87 -7.91 -2.07 -8.10
C ASN A 87 -9.12 -2.90 -7.68
N VAL A 88 -8.99 -3.74 -6.65
CA VAL A 88 -10.12 -4.50 -6.10
C VAL A 88 -11.20 -3.56 -5.58
N PHE A 89 -10.85 -2.54 -4.79
CA PHE A 89 -11.82 -1.55 -4.33
C PHE A 89 -12.43 -0.71 -5.47
N ALA A 90 -11.63 -0.35 -6.48
CA ALA A 90 -12.13 0.35 -7.65
C ALA A 90 -13.14 -0.50 -8.44
N HIS A 91 -12.86 -1.81 -8.57
CA HIS A 91 -13.75 -2.75 -9.23
C HIS A 91 -15.02 -2.98 -8.41
N GLN A 92 -14.91 -3.23 -7.11
CA GLN A 92 -16.04 -3.33 -6.19
C GLN A 92 -16.91 -2.07 -6.23
N LYS A 93 -16.33 -0.87 -6.33
CA LYS A 93 -17.11 0.36 -6.44
C LYS A 93 -17.84 0.50 -7.79
N VAL A 94 -17.27 -0.02 -8.87
CA VAL A 94 -17.93 -0.07 -10.18
C VAL A 94 -19.03 -1.12 -10.19
N GLU A 95 -18.76 -2.28 -9.58
CA GLU A 95 -19.72 -3.36 -9.40
C GLU A 95 -20.85 -2.93 -8.46
N GLU A 96 -20.56 -2.26 -7.35
CA GLU A 96 -21.56 -1.63 -6.46
C GLU A 96 -22.36 -0.56 -7.19
N ARG A 97 -21.79 0.23 -8.11
CA ARG A 97 -22.56 1.18 -8.92
C ARG A 97 -23.46 0.46 -9.93
N TYR A 98 -22.97 -0.61 -10.53
CA TYR A 98 -23.73 -1.43 -11.47
C TYR A 98 -24.85 -2.19 -10.76
N LEU A 99 -24.54 -2.83 -9.62
CA LEU A 99 -25.50 -3.45 -8.72
C LEU A 99 -26.45 -2.42 -8.12
N ALA A 100 -26.01 -1.23 -7.72
CA ALA A 100 -26.90 -0.14 -7.28
C ALA A 100 -27.86 0.28 -8.39
N SER A 101 -27.41 0.36 -9.65
CA SER A 101 -28.31 0.62 -10.78
C SER A 101 -29.33 -0.50 -11.04
N LEU A 102 -29.03 -1.72 -10.59
CA LEU A 102 -29.93 -2.87 -10.62
C LEU A 102 -30.81 -2.97 -9.35
N VAL A 103 -30.33 -2.48 -8.21
CA VAL A 103 -30.96 -2.50 -6.87
C VAL A 103 -31.87 -1.29 -6.66
N ASP A 104 -31.64 -0.16 -7.34
CA ASP A 104 -32.59 0.98 -7.46
C ASP A 104 -33.94 0.53 -8.04
N PHE A 105 -33.97 -0.65 -8.67
CA PHE A 105 -35.19 -1.29 -9.16
C PHE A 105 -35.92 -2.12 -8.09
N VAL A 106 -35.30 -2.43 -6.94
CA VAL A 106 -35.82 -3.45 -6.01
C VAL A 106 -36.00 -2.99 -4.55
N GLU A 107 -35.07 -2.32 -3.88
CA GLU A 107 -35.17 -2.23 -2.39
C GLU A 107 -34.61 -0.93 -1.79
N ALA A 108 -35.51 0.04 -1.62
CA ALA A 108 -35.39 1.06 -0.59
C ALA A 108 -35.82 0.46 0.76
N ASP A 109 -34.89 -0.02 1.61
CA ASP A 109 -35.03 0.09 3.07
C ASP A 109 -33.77 -0.36 3.87
N GLN A 110 -33.15 0.61 4.56
CA GLN A 110 -32.55 0.52 5.91
C GLN A 110 -31.09 0.07 6.20
N VAL A 111 -30.29 -0.47 5.27
CA VAL A 111 -28.88 -0.87 5.63
C VAL A 111 -27.80 0.15 5.22
N THR A 112 -28.10 1.10 4.34
CA THR A 112 -27.09 1.98 3.71
C THR A 112 -26.78 3.28 4.47
N ALA A 113 -27.72 3.89 5.21
CA ALA A 113 -27.47 5.23 5.77
C ALA A 113 -26.30 5.27 6.79
N ASP A 114 -26.18 4.23 7.62
CA ASP A 114 -25.28 4.24 8.78
C ASP A 114 -23.80 3.96 8.41
N GLN A 115 -23.55 3.19 7.34
CA GLN A 115 -22.18 2.95 6.85
C GLN A 115 -21.62 4.15 6.06
N TRP A 116 -22.44 4.79 5.23
CA TRP A 116 -22.03 5.95 4.43
C TRP A 116 -21.73 7.17 5.30
N VAL A 117 -22.50 7.38 6.36
CA VAL A 117 -22.24 8.43 7.36
C VAL A 117 -20.92 8.17 8.08
N ARG A 118 -20.66 6.92 8.52
CA ARG A 118 -19.39 6.55 9.17
C ARG A 118 -18.17 6.75 8.27
N GLU A 119 -18.26 6.40 6.99
CA GLU A 119 -17.15 6.61 6.03
C GLU A 119 -16.87 8.10 5.81
N ARG A 120 -17.93 8.91 5.63
CA ARG A 120 -17.81 10.37 5.47
C ARG A 120 -17.21 11.04 6.71
N GLU A 121 -17.63 10.62 7.90
CA GLU A 121 -17.11 11.08 9.19
C GLU A 121 -15.60 10.76 9.30
N LEU A 122 -15.22 9.53 8.96
CA LEU A 122 -13.83 9.08 8.99
C LEU A 122 -12.95 9.86 8.00
N ARG A 123 -13.42 10.05 6.77
CA ARG A 123 -12.71 10.85 5.75
C ARG A 123 -12.52 12.29 6.22
N ALA A 124 -13.55 12.91 6.79
CA ALA A 124 -13.47 14.25 7.33
C ALA A 124 -12.51 14.36 8.52
N GLN A 125 -12.34 13.30 9.33
CA GLN A 125 -11.33 13.26 10.39
C GLN A 125 -9.91 13.20 9.83
N ILE A 126 -9.67 12.42 8.78
CA ILE A 126 -8.37 12.32 8.11
C ILE A 126 -7.99 13.67 7.46
N GLU A 127 -8.91 14.28 6.71
CA GLU A 127 -8.68 15.57 6.07
C GLU A 127 -8.35 16.65 7.11
N ARG A 128 -9.07 16.69 8.26
CA ARG A 128 -8.77 17.58 9.38
C ARG A 128 -7.39 17.31 10.00
N ALA A 129 -7.01 16.03 10.14
CA ALA A 129 -5.71 15.66 10.69
C ALA A 129 -4.56 16.09 9.75
N VAL A 130 -4.69 15.87 8.44
CA VAL A 130 -3.71 16.32 7.44
C VAL A 130 -3.64 17.84 7.39
N ALA A 131 -4.78 18.52 7.41
CA ALA A 131 -4.87 19.98 7.46
C ALA A 131 -4.29 20.59 8.75
N SER A 132 -4.04 19.79 9.78
CA SER A 132 -3.40 20.24 11.02
C SER A 132 -1.87 20.08 11.01
N LEU A 133 -1.29 19.47 9.98
CA LEU A 133 0.16 19.36 9.83
C LEU A 133 0.78 20.72 9.51
N PRO A 134 2.02 21.00 9.97
CA PRO A 134 2.79 22.15 9.53
C PRO A 134 2.90 22.19 8.01
N ARG A 135 2.81 23.39 7.42
CA ARG A 135 2.69 23.59 5.96
C ARG A 135 3.70 22.77 5.14
N LYS A 136 5.00 22.89 5.41
CA LYS A 136 6.06 22.15 4.68
C LYS A 136 5.96 20.63 4.85
N MET A 137 5.47 20.17 6.00
CA MET A 137 5.31 18.75 6.29
C MET A 137 4.10 18.17 5.57
N ARG A 138 3.01 18.95 5.51
CA ARG A 138 1.80 18.62 4.75
C ARG A 138 2.09 18.52 3.27
N GLU A 139 2.78 19.51 2.72
CA GLU A 139 3.18 19.55 1.30
C GLU A 139 4.00 18.30 0.92
N VAL A 140 5.03 17.97 1.70
CA VAL A 140 5.80 16.72 1.49
C VAL A 140 4.92 15.47 1.60
N PHE A 141 3.99 15.43 2.56
CA PHE A 141 3.09 14.30 2.76
C PHE A 141 2.10 14.15 1.59
N GLU A 142 1.53 15.24 1.10
CA GLU A 142 0.60 15.29 -0.04
C GLU A 142 1.31 14.90 -1.33
N LEU A 143 2.51 15.43 -1.61
CA LEU A 143 3.30 15.03 -2.78
C LEU A 143 3.62 13.52 -2.76
N SER A 144 3.89 12.96 -1.58
CA SER A 144 4.16 11.53 -1.44
C SER A 144 2.90 10.65 -1.54
N ARG A 145 1.75 11.13 -1.05
CA ARG A 145 0.54 10.29 -0.87
C ARG A 145 -0.54 10.52 -1.92
N ILE A 146 -0.64 11.72 -2.47
CA ILE A 146 -1.60 12.10 -3.50
C ILE A 146 -0.91 12.04 -4.87
N GLU A 147 0.26 12.67 -5.00
CA GLU A 147 0.99 12.73 -6.28
C GLU A 147 1.96 11.55 -6.48
N HIS A 148 2.10 10.68 -5.48
CA HIS A 148 2.92 9.46 -5.52
C HIS A 148 4.40 9.66 -5.87
N LEU A 149 4.93 10.87 -5.65
CA LEU A 149 6.34 11.16 -5.88
C LEU A 149 7.22 10.42 -4.88
N ASN A 150 8.34 9.90 -5.36
CA ASN A 150 9.38 9.32 -4.54
C ASN A 150 10.17 10.42 -3.83
N HIS A 151 10.96 10.07 -2.81
CA HIS A 151 11.62 11.10 -2.00
C HIS A 151 12.63 11.95 -2.79
N LYS A 152 13.26 11.41 -3.84
CA LYS A 152 14.16 12.17 -4.71
C LYS A 152 13.38 13.19 -5.54
N GLU A 153 12.26 12.78 -6.12
CA GLU A 153 11.38 13.68 -6.88
C GLU A 153 10.82 14.81 -6.00
N ILE A 154 10.46 14.52 -4.75
CA ILE A 154 10.01 15.54 -3.79
C ILE A 154 11.17 16.46 -3.39
N ALA A 155 12.36 15.88 -3.17
CA ALA A 155 13.57 16.63 -2.82
C ALA A 155 13.93 17.64 -3.92
N GLU A 156 13.92 17.20 -5.18
CA GLU A 156 14.14 18.05 -6.35
C GLU A 156 13.05 19.12 -6.49
N ARG A 157 11.78 18.74 -6.35
CA ARG A 157 10.65 19.66 -6.51
C ARG A 157 10.59 20.75 -5.45
N LEU A 158 11.02 20.45 -4.23
CA LEU A 158 10.97 21.38 -3.09
C LEU A 158 12.33 22.01 -2.78
N ASP A 159 13.38 21.70 -3.55
CA ASP A 159 14.76 22.15 -3.34
C ASP A 159 15.25 21.86 -1.90
N ILE A 160 15.07 20.61 -1.46
CA ILE A 160 15.50 20.12 -0.14
C ILE A 160 16.21 18.76 -0.27
N SER A 161 16.91 18.30 0.77
CA SER A 161 17.54 16.98 0.72
C SER A 161 16.54 15.83 0.88
N ASP A 162 16.83 14.67 0.27
CA ASP A 162 16.09 13.42 0.45
C ASP A 162 15.97 13.04 1.94
N GLN A 163 17.03 13.25 2.73
CA GLN A 163 16.98 13.07 4.18
C GLN A 163 15.96 13.99 4.86
N THR A 164 15.81 15.22 4.38
CA THR A 164 14.79 16.16 4.87
C THR A 164 13.39 15.67 4.51
N VAL A 165 13.19 15.21 3.27
CA VAL A 165 11.91 14.61 2.83
C VAL A 165 11.53 13.43 3.73
N ASN A 166 12.43 12.47 3.91
CA ASN A 166 12.21 11.31 4.77
C ASN A 166 11.86 11.71 6.22
N LYS A 167 12.57 12.69 6.77
CA LYS A 167 12.30 13.22 8.12
C LYS A 167 10.92 13.89 8.20
N GLN A 168 10.53 14.66 7.19
CA GLN A 168 9.22 15.30 7.13
C GLN A 168 8.10 14.26 7.02
N VAL A 169 8.23 13.26 6.15
CA VAL A 169 7.28 12.14 6.04
C VAL A 169 7.13 11.42 7.37
N LYS A 170 8.24 11.00 8.01
CA LYS A 170 8.20 10.32 9.32
C LYS A 170 7.52 11.16 10.39
N ASN A 171 7.77 12.46 10.43
CA ASN A 171 7.14 13.36 11.40
C ASN A 171 5.64 13.55 11.12
N ALA A 172 5.24 13.68 9.85
CA ALA A 172 3.84 13.72 9.46
C ALA A 172 3.11 12.48 9.97
N LEU A 173 3.68 11.30 9.71
CA LEU A 173 3.13 10.03 10.15
C LEU A 173 2.98 9.93 11.67
N ARG A 174 3.98 10.40 12.42
CA ARG A 174 3.91 10.42 13.89
C ARG A 174 2.76 11.30 14.40
N ILE A 175 2.61 12.51 13.83
CA ILE A 175 1.53 13.43 14.22
C ILE A 175 0.17 12.84 13.86
N LEU A 176 0.00 12.36 12.63
CA LEU A 176 -1.27 11.79 12.20
C LEU A 176 -1.63 10.54 13.03
N ARG A 177 -0.66 9.70 13.38
CA ARG A 177 -0.86 8.54 14.28
C ARG A 177 -1.41 8.93 15.64
N SER A 178 -0.93 10.04 16.21
CA SER A 178 -1.43 10.52 17.51
C SER A 178 -2.88 11.02 17.43
N LYS A 179 -3.32 11.52 16.27
CA LYS A 179 -4.64 12.12 16.08
C LYS A 179 -5.71 11.15 15.60
N LEU A 180 -5.33 10.15 14.80
CA LEU A 180 -6.23 9.18 14.18
C LEU A 180 -6.19 7.81 14.91
N GLY A 181 -5.32 7.64 15.90
CA GLY A 181 -5.15 6.37 16.61
C GLY A 181 -4.40 5.32 15.78
N ALA A 182 -3.85 4.31 16.47
CA ALA A 182 -3.05 3.26 15.84
C ALA A 182 -3.86 2.35 14.89
N PHE A 183 -5.19 2.30 15.06
CA PHE A 183 -6.07 1.37 14.37
C PHE A 183 -6.39 1.79 12.92
N LEU A 184 -6.47 3.10 12.64
CA LEU A 184 -6.80 3.61 11.30
C LEU A 184 -5.64 3.47 10.29
N PHE A 185 -4.40 3.34 10.75
CA PHE A 185 -3.22 3.29 9.86
C PHE A 185 -2.92 1.91 9.25
N SER A 186 -3.28 0.81 9.92
CA SER A 186 -3.24 -0.52 9.30
C SER A 186 -4.18 -0.60 8.09
N PHE A 187 -5.23 0.23 8.08
CA PHE A 187 -6.28 0.24 7.07
C PHE A 187 -5.87 0.98 5.77
N TRP A 188 -4.99 2.00 5.85
CA TRP A 188 -4.69 2.90 4.73
C TRP A 188 -3.22 2.93 4.25
N GLY A 189 -2.46 1.84 4.46
CA GLY A 189 -1.29 1.56 3.60
C GLY A 189 -0.17 2.57 3.76
N ILE A 190 0.36 2.67 4.98
CA ILE A 190 1.56 3.43 5.26
C ILE A 190 2.69 2.46 5.55
N PHE A 191 3.13 1.80 4.49
CA PHE A 191 4.48 1.37 4.20
C PHE A 191 4.60 1.31 2.68
#